data_AF-A0A7X3F6V2-F1
#
_entry.id   AF-A0A7X3F6V2-F1
#
_cell.length_a   1.000
_cell.length_b   1.000
_cell.length_c   1.000
_cell.angle_alpha   90.00
_cell.angle_beta   90.00
_cell.angle_gamma   90.00
#
_symmetry.space_group_name_H-M   'P 1'
#
loop_
_entity.id
_entity.type
_entity.pdbx_description
1 polymer ?
#
loop_
_entity_poly.entity_id
_entity_poly.type
_entity_poly.pdbx_seq_one_letter_code
_entity_poly.pdbx_strand_id
1 'polypeptide(L)'
;MRALLALTLMCSAALAQAAVQTREIPYQDADGNRLVGYYAYDDAIEGKRPGIVVVHEWWGLNDYAKRRARDLAALGYNALAIDMYGDGKHTEHPQDAQAFMTAAMKDPAAAAARFDAGLELLKLQPNTNKHQLGAVGYCFGGKVVLDAARRGEKLDGVVSFHGALATQTPAKPGVVRADILVEHGAADSMVTQQQVDAFKAEMEAAKVNYEFVSIEGAKHGFTNPDADRLSHGEHGGPDIGYNKAADESSWADMQAFFKKVFK
;
A
#
# COMPACT_ATOMS: atom_id res chain seq x y z
N MET A 1 64.23 -25.31 19.98
CA MET A 1 62.78 -25.04 19.95
C MET A 1 62.54 -23.70 19.26
N ARG A 2 62.10 -23.71 18.00
CA ARG A 2 61.69 -22.50 17.26
C ARG A 2 60.15 -22.46 17.27
N ALA A 3 59.57 -21.53 18.00
CA ALA A 3 58.13 -21.33 18.04
C ALA A 3 57.72 -20.52 16.79
N LEU A 4 56.94 -21.13 15.90
CA LEU A 4 56.20 -20.41 14.86
C LEU A 4 54.96 -19.77 15.51
N LEU A 5 54.89 -18.45 15.53
CA LEU A 5 53.66 -17.72 15.79
C LEU A 5 52.88 -17.65 14.46
N ALA A 6 51.80 -18.41 14.35
CA ALA A 6 50.82 -18.24 13.28
C ALA A 6 49.84 -17.13 13.69
N LEU A 7 49.88 -16.00 12.98
CA LEU A 7 48.93 -14.91 13.16
C LEU A 7 47.69 -15.20 12.31
N THR A 8 46.64 -15.71 12.94
CA THR A 8 45.32 -15.88 12.29
C THR A 8 44.63 -14.53 12.17
N LEU A 9 44.59 -13.99 10.95
CA LEU A 9 43.71 -12.86 10.61
C LEU A 9 42.26 -13.37 10.62
N MET A 10 41.50 -13.02 11.66
CA MET A 10 40.03 -13.11 11.62
C MET A 10 39.52 -11.92 10.82
N CYS A 11 39.15 -12.14 9.56
CA CYS A 11 38.33 -11.19 8.81
C CYS A 11 36.89 -11.28 9.34
N SER A 12 36.52 -10.35 10.21
CA SER A 12 35.12 -10.11 10.57
C SER A 12 34.44 -9.42 9.38
N ALA A 13 33.82 -10.19 8.49
CA ALA A 13 32.88 -9.63 7.54
C ALA A 13 31.62 -9.23 8.31
N ALA A 14 31.54 -7.96 8.71
CA ALA A 14 30.27 -7.39 9.11
C ALA A 14 29.37 -7.42 7.87
N LEU A 15 28.30 -8.20 7.92
CA LEU A 15 27.19 -8.07 6.98
C LEU A 15 26.64 -6.66 7.19
N ALA A 16 27.04 -5.73 6.32
CA ALA A 16 26.40 -4.43 6.24
C ALA A 16 24.97 -4.69 5.78
N GLN A 17 24.03 -4.70 6.72
CA GLN A 17 22.61 -4.62 6.40
C GLN A 17 22.44 -3.27 5.68
N ALA A 18 22.26 -3.29 4.36
CA ALA A 18 22.02 -2.07 3.59
C ALA A 18 20.83 -1.34 4.21
N ALA A 19 21.01 -0.07 4.56
CA ALA A 19 19.98 0.71 5.22
C ALA A 19 19.03 1.26 4.15
N VAL A 20 17.74 0.93 4.25
CA VAL A 20 16.69 1.57 3.44
C VAL A 20 16.81 3.09 3.57
N GLN A 21 16.99 3.76 2.45
CA GLN A 21 17.01 5.21 2.35
C GLN A 21 15.60 5.75 2.23
N THR A 22 15.36 6.93 2.82
CA THR A 22 14.02 7.55 2.81
C THR A 22 14.10 9.05 2.54
N ARG A 23 13.09 9.60 1.86
CA ARG A 23 12.98 11.03 1.54
C ARG A 23 11.52 11.46 1.54
N GLU A 24 11.23 12.62 2.11
CA GLU A 24 9.97 13.32 1.88
C GLU A 24 10.13 14.25 0.67
N ILE A 25 9.21 14.13 -0.28
CA ILE A 25 9.27 14.84 -1.56
C ILE A 25 7.98 15.68 -1.69
N PRO A 26 8.07 17.02 -1.59
CA PRO A 26 6.92 17.87 -1.88
C PRO A 26 6.60 17.82 -3.38
N TYR A 27 5.32 17.72 -3.70
CA TYR A 27 4.81 17.77 -5.08
C TYR A 27 3.42 18.41 -5.11
N GLN A 28 2.78 18.45 -6.28
CA GLN A 28 1.46 19.03 -6.43
C GLN A 28 0.55 18.10 -7.23
N ASP A 29 -0.76 18.16 -6.96
CA ASP A 29 -1.77 17.61 -7.89
C ASP A 29 -1.99 18.56 -9.08
N ALA A 30 -2.84 18.14 -10.02
CA ALA A 30 -3.15 18.90 -11.23
C ALA A 30 -3.78 20.28 -10.94
N ASP A 31 -4.39 20.47 -9.78
CA ASP A 31 -5.03 21.72 -9.36
C ASP A 31 -4.07 22.64 -8.57
N GLY A 32 -2.81 22.22 -8.39
CA GLY A 32 -1.78 22.98 -7.68
C GLY A 32 -1.83 22.82 -6.16
N ASN A 33 -2.63 21.90 -5.62
CA ASN A 33 -2.63 21.64 -4.18
C ASN A 33 -1.31 20.98 -3.78
N ARG A 34 -0.74 21.40 -2.65
CA ARG A 34 0.50 20.82 -2.12
C ARG A 34 0.26 19.43 -1.55
N LEU A 35 1.09 18.48 -1.97
CA LEU A 35 1.13 17.10 -1.50
C LEU A 35 2.53 16.73 -1.02
N VAL A 36 2.63 15.67 -0.22
CA VAL A 36 3.90 15.12 0.25
C VAL A 36 3.99 13.63 -0.10
N GLY A 37 5.06 13.21 -0.75
CA GLY A 37 5.36 11.80 -1.00
C GLY A 37 6.45 11.33 -0.05
N TYR A 38 6.27 10.19 0.60
CA TYR A 38 7.32 9.54 1.38
C TYR A 38 7.93 8.40 0.55
N TYR A 39 9.11 8.66 0.00
CA TYR A 39 9.82 7.73 -0.87
C TYR A 39 10.81 6.90 -0.06
N ALA A 40 10.78 5.59 -0.25
CA ALA A 40 11.68 4.63 0.36
C ALA A 40 12.30 3.72 -0.70
N TYR A 41 13.60 3.47 -0.59
CA TYR A 41 14.36 2.66 -1.55
C TYR A 41 15.64 2.10 -0.91
N ASP A 42 16.16 1.01 -1.46
CA ASP A 42 17.48 0.48 -1.11
C ASP A 42 18.53 1.02 -2.10
N ASP A 43 19.54 1.72 -1.61
CA ASP A 43 20.62 2.29 -2.44
C ASP A 43 21.75 1.30 -2.74
N ALA A 44 21.78 0.14 -2.08
CA ALA A 44 22.71 -0.94 -2.41
C ALA A 44 22.27 -1.76 -3.62
N ILE A 45 20.98 -1.71 -3.99
CA ILE A 45 20.46 -2.38 -5.18
C ILE A 45 20.67 -1.47 -6.40
N GLU A 46 21.49 -1.93 -7.34
CA GLU A 46 21.77 -1.23 -8.60
C GLU A 46 20.71 -1.52 -9.68
N GLY A 47 20.59 -0.62 -10.66
CA GLY A 47 19.72 -0.80 -11.82
C GLY A 47 18.24 -0.47 -11.58
N LYS A 48 17.43 -0.59 -12.64
CA LYS A 48 15.98 -0.29 -12.57
C LYS A 48 15.23 -1.41 -11.84
N ARG A 49 14.29 -1.06 -10.97
CA ARG A 49 13.44 -1.97 -10.19
C ARG A 49 11.97 -1.58 -10.20
N PRO A 50 11.03 -2.49 -9.96
CA PRO A 50 9.61 -2.16 -9.92
C PRO A 50 9.30 -1.07 -8.89
N GLY A 51 8.36 -0.20 -9.25
CA GLY A 51 7.85 0.85 -8.38
C GLY A 51 6.51 0.45 -7.75
N ILE A 52 6.31 0.72 -6.47
CA ILE A 52 5.04 0.50 -5.78
C ILE A 52 4.54 1.78 -5.11
N VAL A 53 3.32 2.21 -5.45
CA VAL A 53 2.60 3.25 -4.72
C VAL A 53 1.99 2.64 -3.46
N VAL A 54 2.11 3.31 -2.32
CA VAL A 54 1.48 2.93 -1.05
C VAL A 54 0.42 3.97 -0.71
N VAL A 55 -0.84 3.54 -0.58
CA VAL A 55 -1.95 4.43 -0.20
C VAL A 55 -2.36 4.13 1.25
N HIS A 56 -2.31 5.18 2.06
CA HIS A 56 -2.54 5.10 3.50
C HIS A 56 -3.99 4.74 3.87
N GLU A 57 -4.18 4.38 5.15
CA GLU A 57 -5.50 4.24 5.76
C GLU A 57 -6.21 5.60 5.90
N TRP A 58 -7.44 5.62 6.40
CA TRP A 58 -8.17 6.87 6.63
C TRP A 58 -7.49 7.84 7.63
N TRP A 59 -6.46 7.38 8.34
CA TRP A 59 -5.64 8.16 9.26
C TRP A 59 -4.72 9.16 8.56
N GLY A 60 -4.53 9.08 7.23
CA GLY A 60 -3.62 9.96 6.48
C GLY A 60 -2.19 9.40 6.37
N LEU A 61 -1.25 10.23 5.88
CA LEU A 61 0.14 9.84 5.65
C LEU A 61 0.95 9.76 6.97
N ASN A 62 0.60 8.79 7.80
CA ASN A 62 1.18 8.53 9.11
C ASN A 62 2.38 7.56 9.05
N ASP A 63 2.96 7.24 10.22
CA ASP A 63 4.12 6.36 10.33
C ASP A 63 3.85 4.92 9.90
N TYR A 64 2.59 4.44 9.99
CA TYR A 64 2.19 3.13 9.49
C TYR A 64 2.38 3.05 7.97
N ALA A 65 1.84 4.01 7.22
CA ALA A 65 1.99 4.07 5.77
C ALA A 65 3.46 4.23 5.34
N LYS A 66 4.21 5.11 6.03
CA LYS A 66 5.65 5.30 5.80
C LYS A 66 6.44 4.02 6.09
N ARG A 67 6.06 3.25 7.12
CA ARG A 67 6.68 1.94 7.42
C ARG A 67 6.45 0.95 6.29
N ARG A 68 5.22 0.83 5.76
CA ARG A 68 4.95 -0.09 4.65
C ARG A 68 5.74 0.26 3.38
N ALA A 69 6.01 1.54 3.13
CA ALA A 69 6.95 1.93 2.08
C ALA A 69 8.38 1.44 2.37
N ARG A 70 8.88 1.55 3.61
CA ARG A 70 10.19 1.00 3.99
C ARG A 70 10.24 -0.53 3.89
N ASP A 71 9.19 -1.22 4.30
CA ASP A 71 9.09 -2.67 4.24
C ASP A 71 9.16 -3.16 2.78
N LEU A 72 8.48 -2.47 1.84
CA LEU A 72 8.58 -2.75 0.40
C LEU A 72 9.97 -2.44 -0.15
N ALA A 73 10.59 -1.35 0.30
CA ALA A 73 11.95 -1.02 -0.10
C ALA A 73 12.96 -2.10 0.33
N ALA A 74 12.79 -2.66 1.53
CA ALA A 74 13.60 -3.78 2.03
C ALA A 74 13.38 -5.08 1.23
N LEU A 75 12.27 -5.21 0.50
CA LEU A 75 12.01 -6.30 -0.44
C LEU A 75 12.61 -6.05 -1.84
N GLY A 76 13.26 -4.90 -2.06
CA GLY A 76 13.92 -4.54 -3.31
C GLY A 76 13.08 -3.70 -4.27
N TYR A 77 11.96 -3.14 -3.82
CA TYR A 77 11.12 -2.24 -4.60
C TYR A 77 11.50 -0.76 -4.41
N ASN A 78 11.10 0.09 -5.35
CA ASN A 78 11.01 1.54 -5.10
C ASN A 78 9.61 1.85 -4.59
N ALA A 79 9.45 2.30 -3.35
CA ALA A 79 8.14 2.51 -2.76
C ALA A 79 7.86 3.99 -2.48
N LEU A 80 6.66 4.47 -2.81
CA LEU A 80 6.23 5.83 -2.51
C LEU A 80 4.90 5.80 -1.79
N ALA A 81 4.88 6.16 -0.50
CA ALA A 81 3.63 6.44 0.20
C ALA A 81 3.13 7.84 -0.17
N ILE A 82 1.92 7.91 -0.69
CA ILE A 82 1.35 9.13 -1.26
C ILE A 82 0.37 9.78 -0.30
N ASP A 83 0.40 11.10 -0.24
CA ASP A 83 -0.56 11.92 0.49
C ASP A 83 -1.85 12.14 -0.32
N MET A 84 -2.96 11.56 0.15
CA MET A 84 -4.27 11.75 -0.48
C MET A 84 -5.04 12.94 0.11
N TYR A 85 -4.59 13.53 1.22
CA TYR A 85 -5.31 14.55 1.99
C TYR A 85 -4.74 15.97 1.85
N GLY A 86 -3.51 16.09 1.36
CA GLY A 86 -2.81 17.36 1.19
C GLY A 86 -1.97 17.72 2.41
N ASP A 87 -0.87 18.42 2.17
CA ASP A 87 0.08 18.91 3.18
C ASP A 87 0.64 17.85 4.16
N GLY A 88 0.59 16.56 3.82
CA GLY A 88 1.03 15.46 4.67
C GLY A 88 0.12 15.22 5.89
N LYS A 89 -1.15 15.62 5.79
CA LYS A 89 -2.11 15.50 6.89
C LYS A 89 -2.27 14.05 7.35
N HIS A 90 -2.34 13.90 8.67
CA HIS A 90 -2.73 12.68 9.34
C HIS A 90 -3.34 13.01 10.71
N THR A 91 -4.05 12.05 11.30
CA THR A 91 -4.70 12.18 12.60
C THR A 91 -4.90 10.80 13.23
N GLU A 92 -5.05 10.77 14.55
CA GLU A 92 -5.56 9.59 15.28
C GLU A 92 -6.99 9.81 15.80
N HIS A 93 -7.56 10.99 15.55
CA HIS A 93 -8.91 11.33 16.01
C HIS A 93 -9.96 10.87 14.98
N PRO A 94 -10.90 9.97 15.32
CA PRO A 94 -11.84 9.39 14.35
C PRO A 94 -12.70 10.41 13.59
N GLN A 95 -13.11 11.51 14.25
CA GLN A 95 -13.91 12.55 13.59
C GLN A 95 -13.10 13.32 12.54
N ASP A 96 -11.81 13.55 12.81
CA ASP A 96 -10.93 14.24 11.85
C ASP A 96 -10.60 13.31 10.68
N ALA A 97 -10.35 12.02 10.96
CA ALA A 97 -10.12 11.01 9.92
C ALA A 97 -11.34 10.90 8.99
N GLN A 98 -12.54 10.86 9.56
CA GLN A 98 -13.79 10.89 8.82
C GLN A 98 -13.92 12.16 7.96
N ALA A 99 -13.62 13.34 8.52
CA ALA A 99 -13.69 14.61 7.80
C ALA A 99 -12.68 14.65 6.63
N PHE A 100 -11.44 14.19 6.85
CA PHE A 100 -10.41 14.13 5.81
C PHE A 100 -10.80 13.17 4.69
N MET A 101 -11.23 11.95 5.03
CA MET A 101 -11.68 10.95 4.06
C MET A 101 -12.87 11.46 3.25
N THR A 102 -13.88 12.03 3.91
CA THR A 102 -15.07 12.58 3.22
C THR A 102 -14.68 13.72 2.29
N ALA A 103 -13.79 14.62 2.70
CA ALA A 103 -13.31 15.70 1.84
C ALA A 103 -12.53 15.15 0.63
N ALA A 104 -11.65 14.17 0.83
CA ALA A 104 -10.84 13.57 -0.24
C ALA A 104 -11.68 12.80 -1.26
N MET A 105 -12.76 12.15 -0.84
CA MET A 105 -13.63 11.36 -1.71
C MET A 105 -14.82 12.11 -2.28
N LYS A 106 -15.00 13.39 -1.90
CA LYS A 106 -16.13 14.22 -2.36
C LYS A 106 -16.14 14.37 -3.88
N ASP A 107 -14.97 14.48 -4.48
CA ASP A 107 -14.78 14.53 -5.93
C ASP A 107 -13.91 13.35 -6.38
N PRO A 108 -14.51 12.32 -7.01
CA PRO A 108 -13.78 11.16 -7.50
C PRO A 108 -12.70 11.49 -8.53
N ALA A 109 -12.87 12.56 -9.33
CA ALA A 109 -11.89 12.97 -10.32
C ALA A 109 -10.66 13.60 -9.64
N ALA A 110 -10.88 14.43 -8.62
CA ALA A 110 -9.79 14.99 -7.82
C ALA A 110 -9.04 13.89 -7.05
N ALA A 111 -9.75 12.92 -6.47
CA ALA A 111 -9.14 11.76 -5.82
C ALA A 111 -8.26 10.94 -6.79
N ALA A 112 -8.77 10.67 -8.00
CA ALA A 112 -8.02 10.01 -9.05
C ALA A 112 -6.77 10.81 -9.44
N ALA A 113 -6.90 12.13 -9.66
CA ALA A 113 -5.78 12.98 -10.03
C ALA A 113 -4.67 13.01 -8.97
N ARG A 114 -5.00 12.93 -7.68
CA ARG A 114 -4.01 12.82 -6.60
C ARG A 114 -3.24 11.51 -6.63
N PHE A 115 -3.94 10.39 -6.85
CA PHE A 115 -3.29 9.10 -7.05
C PHE A 115 -2.35 9.14 -8.26
N ASP A 116 -2.82 9.68 -9.38
CA ASP A 116 -2.07 9.76 -10.63
C ASP A 116 -0.83 10.65 -10.48
N ALA A 117 -0.93 11.78 -9.77
CA ALA A 117 0.20 12.64 -9.45
C ALA A 117 1.27 11.92 -8.61
N GLY A 118 0.85 11.11 -7.63
CA GLY A 118 1.75 10.26 -6.85
C GLY A 118 2.42 9.17 -7.71
N LEU A 119 1.66 8.52 -8.61
CA LEU A 119 2.19 7.53 -9.54
C LEU A 119 3.22 8.15 -10.50
N GLU A 120 2.96 9.35 -11.02
CA GLU A 120 3.93 10.08 -11.85
C GLU A 120 5.17 10.47 -11.05
N LEU A 121 5.02 10.92 -9.80
CA LEU A 121 6.15 11.20 -8.93
C LEU A 121 7.05 9.96 -8.74
N LEU A 122 6.44 8.79 -8.50
CA LEU A 122 7.17 7.53 -8.37
C LEU A 122 7.95 7.18 -9.65
N LYS A 123 7.33 7.35 -10.82
CA LYS A 123 7.98 7.14 -12.13
C LYS A 123 9.18 8.05 -12.34
N LEU A 124 9.21 9.24 -11.74
CA LEU A 124 10.32 10.18 -11.86
C LEU A 124 11.51 9.84 -10.95
N GLN A 125 11.35 8.92 -9.98
CA GLN A 125 12.44 8.60 -9.07
C GLN A 125 13.57 7.84 -9.78
N PRO A 126 14.83 8.05 -9.37
CA PRO A 126 15.97 7.29 -9.88
C PRO A 126 15.72 5.79 -9.72
N ASN A 127 16.15 5.03 -10.72
CA ASN A 127 16.06 3.57 -10.71
C ASN A 127 14.63 2.98 -10.64
N THR A 128 13.56 3.78 -10.73
CA THR A 128 12.21 3.22 -10.90
C THR A 128 12.02 2.74 -12.33
N ASN A 129 11.63 1.48 -12.49
CA ASN A 129 11.18 0.95 -13.77
C ASN A 129 9.74 1.42 -14.05
N LYS A 130 9.59 2.37 -14.96
CA LYS A 130 8.28 2.93 -15.36
C LYS A 130 7.35 1.93 -16.07
N HIS A 131 7.85 0.73 -16.38
CA HIS A 131 7.11 -0.36 -17.02
C HIS A 131 6.80 -1.52 -16.07
N GLN A 132 7.19 -1.41 -14.80
CA GLN A 132 6.86 -2.38 -13.75
C GLN A 132 6.36 -1.59 -12.55
N LEU A 133 5.05 -1.36 -12.48
CA LEU A 133 4.41 -0.50 -11.49
C LEU A 133 3.27 -1.23 -10.80
N GLY A 134 3.22 -1.15 -9.47
CA GLY A 134 2.13 -1.66 -8.68
C GLY A 134 1.61 -0.66 -7.68
N ALA A 135 0.53 -1.01 -7.01
CA ALA A 135 0.02 -0.24 -5.88
C ALA A 135 -0.47 -1.16 -4.76
N VAL A 136 -0.21 -0.76 -3.52
CA VAL A 136 -0.78 -1.36 -2.32
C VAL A 136 -1.62 -0.31 -1.59
N GLY A 137 -2.73 -0.73 -1.01
CA GLY A 137 -3.60 0.18 -0.28
C GLY A 137 -4.20 -0.48 0.95
N TYR A 138 -4.38 0.29 2.02
CA TYR A 138 -4.91 -0.19 3.29
C TYR A 138 -6.20 0.56 3.64
N CYS A 139 -7.29 -0.12 4.01
CA CYS A 139 -8.56 0.53 4.39
C CYS A 139 -9.06 1.46 3.25
N PHE A 140 -9.12 2.77 3.50
CA PHE A 140 -9.34 3.82 2.52
C PHE A 140 -8.44 3.66 1.28
N GLY A 141 -7.14 3.44 1.49
CA GLY A 141 -6.19 3.21 0.40
C GLY A 141 -6.48 1.96 -0.41
N GLY A 142 -7.02 0.91 0.21
CA GLY A 142 -7.43 -0.32 -0.48
C GLY A 142 -8.52 -0.04 -1.52
N LYS A 143 -9.50 0.78 -1.14
CA LYS A 143 -10.51 1.28 -2.10
C LYS A 143 -9.87 2.11 -3.21
N VAL A 144 -8.98 3.04 -2.87
CA VAL A 144 -8.33 3.93 -3.86
C VAL A 144 -7.56 3.13 -4.90
N VAL A 145 -6.79 2.11 -4.51
CA VAL A 145 -6.03 1.29 -5.47
C VAL A 145 -6.92 0.39 -6.33
N LEU A 146 -8.02 -0.14 -5.77
CA LEU A 146 -9.02 -0.88 -6.55
C LEU A 146 -9.71 0.03 -7.58
N ASP A 147 -10.06 1.26 -7.19
CA ASP A 147 -10.67 2.22 -8.10
C ASP A 147 -9.66 2.69 -9.18
N ALA A 148 -8.38 2.83 -8.86
CA ALA A 148 -7.32 3.06 -9.86
C ALA A 148 -7.24 1.90 -10.88
N ALA A 149 -7.30 0.64 -10.43
CA ALA A 149 -7.35 -0.52 -11.32
C ALA A 149 -8.60 -0.50 -12.22
N ARG A 150 -9.78 -0.22 -11.64
CA ARG A 150 -11.06 -0.09 -12.38
C ARG A 150 -11.02 1.00 -13.46
N ARG A 151 -10.29 2.09 -13.23
CA ARG A 151 -10.06 3.16 -14.22
C ARG A 151 -9.09 2.77 -15.34
N GLY A 152 -8.41 1.64 -15.22
CA GLY A 152 -7.43 1.17 -16.21
C GLY A 152 -6.08 1.87 -16.09
N GLU A 153 -5.73 2.33 -14.88
CA GLU A 153 -4.39 2.84 -14.61
C GLU A 153 -3.31 1.86 -15.05
N LYS A 154 -2.17 2.38 -15.52
CA LYS A 154 -1.06 1.58 -16.03
C LYS A 154 -0.27 0.97 -14.88
N LEU A 155 -0.88 -0.01 -14.22
CA LEU A 155 -0.32 -0.82 -13.16
C LEU A 155 -0.33 -2.28 -13.62
N ASP A 156 0.72 -3.02 -13.28
CA ASP A 156 0.82 -4.46 -13.51
C ASP A 156 0.09 -5.24 -12.41
N GLY A 157 0.07 -4.71 -11.17
CA GLY A 157 -0.58 -5.37 -10.03
C GLY A 157 -1.07 -4.41 -8.95
N VAL A 158 -2.22 -4.74 -8.36
CA VAL A 158 -2.83 -3.99 -7.25
C VAL A 158 -3.13 -4.93 -6.08
N VAL A 159 -2.76 -4.52 -4.87
CA VAL A 159 -3.09 -5.25 -3.63
C VAL A 159 -3.89 -4.38 -2.68
N SER A 160 -5.08 -4.83 -2.31
CA SER A 160 -5.95 -4.16 -1.35
C SER A 160 -5.99 -4.94 -0.03
N PHE A 161 -5.54 -4.32 1.05
CA PHE A 161 -5.66 -4.83 2.42
C PHE A 161 -6.86 -4.20 3.10
N HIS A 162 -7.82 -5.05 3.54
CA HIS A 162 -9.05 -4.68 4.23
C HIS A 162 -9.68 -3.40 3.65
N GLY A 163 -9.76 -3.33 2.32
CA GLY A 163 -10.27 -2.17 1.60
C GLY A 163 -11.78 -2.23 1.38
N ALA A 164 -12.42 -1.07 1.27
CA ALA A 164 -13.83 -1.04 0.89
C ALA A 164 -14.01 -1.49 -0.57
N LEU A 165 -14.85 -2.50 -0.78
CA LEU A 165 -15.02 -3.15 -2.08
C LEU A 165 -16.05 -2.45 -2.97
N ALA A 166 -17.02 -1.79 -2.36
CA ALA A 166 -18.09 -1.11 -3.05
C ALA A 166 -17.57 0.04 -3.93
N THR A 167 -18.18 0.19 -5.10
CA THR A 167 -17.81 1.21 -6.07
C THR A 167 -19.03 1.74 -6.82
N GLN A 168 -18.90 2.96 -7.32
CA GLN A 168 -19.86 3.56 -8.24
C GLN A 168 -19.39 3.47 -9.71
N THR A 169 -18.12 3.07 -9.92
CA THR A 169 -17.50 2.97 -11.24
C THR A 169 -16.97 1.53 -11.42
N PRO A 170 -17.85 0.54 -11.63
CA PRO A 170 -17.46 -0.85 -11.72
C PRO A 170 -16.52 -1.10 -12.92
N ALA A 171 -15.67 -2.12 -12.76
CA ALA A 171 -14.77 -2.62 -13.80
C ALA A 171 -15.55 -2.97 -15.06
N LYS A 172 -14.91 -2.73 -16.21
CA LYS A 172 -15.44 -3.08 -17.53
C LYS A 172 -14.47 -4.02 -18.23
N PRO A 173 -14.97 -4.98 -19.03
CA PRO A 173 -14.12 -5.85 -19.84
C PRO A 173 -13.09 -5.06 -20.65
N GLY A 174 -11.82 -5.45 -20.54
CA GLY A 174 -10.71 -4.85 -21.30
C GLY A 174 -10.23 -3.48 -20.80
N VAL A 175 -10.79 -2.95 -19.71
CA VAL A 175 -10.31 -1.68 -19.09
C VAL A 175 -9.26 -1.95 -18.03
N VAL A 176 -9.51 -2.89 -17.12
CA VAL A 176 -8.57 -3.23 -16.04
C VAL A 176 -7.36 -3.94 -16.62
N ARG A 177 -6.17 -3.39 -16.38
CA ARG A 177 -4.89 -3.94 -16.86
C ARG A 177 -4.11 -4.69 -15.78
N ALA A 178 -4.30 -4.29 -14.53
CA ALA A 178 -3.60 -4.87 -13.40
C ALA A 178 -4.20 -6.23 -13.03
N ASP A 179 -3.34 -7.16 -12.62
CA ASP A 179 -3.76 -8.27 -11.76
C ASP A 179 -4.18 -7.68 -10.39
N ILE A 180 -5.13 -8.32 -9.71
CA ILE A 180 -5.64 -7.83 -8.42
C ILE A 180 -5.51 -8.91 -7.34
N LEU A 181 -4.99 -8.53 -6.18
CA LEU A 181 -5.07 -9.31 -4.95
C LEU A 181 -5.89 -8.54 -3.90
N VAL A 182 -6.86 -9.20 -3.30
CA VAL A 182 -7.64 -8.64 -2.18
C VAL A 182 -7.42 -9.48 -0.94
N GLU A 183 -6.90 -8.85 0.10
CA GLU A 183 -6.66 -9.41 1.43
C GLU A 183 -7.74 -8.89 2.38
N HIS A 184 -8.80 -9.67 2.56
CA HIS A 184 -9.99 -9.27 3.30
C HIS A 184 -10.11 -9.99 4.64
N GLY A 185 -10.44 -9.27 5.70
CA GLY A 185 -10.72 -9.87 7.00
C GLY A 185 -12.14 -10.42 7.06
N ALA A 186 -12.31 -11.72 7.33
CA ALA A 186 -13.64 -12.35 7.34
C ALA A 186 -14.54 -11.88 8.51
N ALA A 187 -13.95 -11.25 9.53
CA ALA A 187 -14.66 -10.63 10.65
C ALA A 187 -14.76 -9.10 10.52
N ASP A 188 -14.49 -8.54 9.34
CA ASP A 188 -14.65 -7.11 9.05
C ASP A 188 -16.14 -6.74 9.03
N SER A 189 -16.57 -5.92 9.99
CA SER A 189 -17.95 -5.45 10.11
C SER A 189 -18.29 -4.29 9.18
N MET A 190 -17.30 -3.67 8.52
CA MET A 190 -17.48 -2.52 7.62
C MET A 190 -17.79 -2.94 6.18
N VAL A 191 -17.45 -4.17 5.80
CA VAL A 191 -17.69 -4.72 4.46
C VAL A 191 -18.66 -5.87 4.57
N THR A 192 -19.85 -5.73 3.97
CA THR A 192 -20.88 -6.77 4.05
C THR A 192 -20.60 -7.93 3.09
N GLN A 193 -21.13 -9.11 3.38
CA GLN A 193 -21.06 -10.25 2.46
C GLN A 193 -21.62 -9.90 1.07
N GLN A 194 -22.68 -9.08 1.02
CA GLN A 194 -23.23 -8.61 -0.25
C GLN A 194 -22.22 -7.79 -1.07
N GLN A 195 -21.39 -6.97 -0.42
CA GLN A 195 -20.33 -6.22 -1.11
C GLN A 195 -19.19 -7.13 -1.59
N VAL A 196 -18.85 -8.17 -0.82
CA VAL A 196 -17.89 -9.20 -1.25
C VAL A 196 -18.40 -9.93 -2.49
N ASP A 197 -19.65 -10.39 -2.45
CA ASP A 197 -20.27 -11.12 -3.56
C ASP A 197 -20.38 -10.24 -4.81
N ALA A 198 -20.78 -8.97 -4.64
CA ALA A 198 -20.85 -8.00 -5.72
C ALA A 198 -19.48 -7.73 -6.36
N PHE A 199 -18.42 -7.62 -5.55
CA PHE A 199 -17.06 -7.44 -6.05
C PHE A 199 -16.59 -8.65 -6.87
N LYS A 200 -16.82 -9.86 -6.38
CA LYS A 200 -16.44 -11.09 -7.11
C LYS A 200 -17.16 -11.18 -8.44
N ALA A 201 -18.48 -10.97 -8.45
CA ALA A 201 -19.29 -10.94 -9.67
C ALA A 201 -18.83 -9.84 -10.65
N GLU A 202 -18.44 -8.66 -10.14
CA GLU A 202 -17.88 -7.57 -10.94
C GLU A 202 -16.58 -8.01 -11.64
N MET A 203 -15.62 -8.56 -10.89
CA MET A 203 -14.32 -8.98 -11.44
C MET A 203 -14.46 -10.10 -12.47
N GLU A 204 -15.33 -11.08 -12.21
CA GLU A 204 -15.65 -12.17 -13.14
C GLU A 204 -16.28 -11.63 -14.44
N ALA A 205 -17.29 -10.76 -14.33
CA ALA A 205 -17.95 -10.18 -15.49
C ALA A 205 -17.00 -9.32 -16.34
N ALA A 206 -16.10 -8.59 -15.69
CA ALA A 206 -15.06 -7.79 -16.34
C ALA A 206 -13.86 -8.62 -16.84
N LYS A 207 -13.82 -9.93 -16.56
CA LYS A 207 -12.72 -10.85 -16.90
C LYS A 207 -11.37 -10.37 -16.35
N VAL A 208 -11.38 -9.81 -15.15
CA VAL A 208 -10.18 -9.38 -14.44
C VAL A 208 -9.50 -10.60 -13.84
N ASN A 209 -8.17 -10.67 -13.95
CA ASN A 209 -7.41 -11.67 -13.22
C ASN A 209 -7.28 -11.21 -11.76
N TYR A 210 -7.98 -11.89 -10.85
CA TYR A 210 -7.98 -11.52 -9.45
C TYR A 210 -7.90 -12.74 -8.52
N GLU A 211 -7.30 -12.50 -7.35
CA GLU A 211 -7.27 -13.41 -6.21
C GLU A 211 -7.94 -12.70 -5.03
N PHE A 212 -8.84 -13.40 -4.34
CA PHE A 212 -9.55 -12.87 -3.16
C PHE A 212 -9.33 -13.81 -1.99
N VAL A 213 -8.55 -13.36 -1.00
CA VAL A 213 -8.25 -14.08 0.22
C VAL A 213 -9.12 -13.54 1.34
N SER A 214 -9.87 -14.44 1.97
CA SER A 214 -10.73 -14.12 3.11
C SER A 214 -10.13 -14.74 4.37
N ILE A 215 -9.57 -13.93 5.26
CA ILE A 215 -8.79 -14.38 6.41
C ILE A 215 -9.70 -14.52 7.63
N GLU A 216 -9.86 -15.75 8.11
CA GLU A 216 -10.71 -16.07 9.27
C GLU A 216 -10.26 -15.31 10.53
N GLY A 217 -11.22 -14.75 11.27
CA GLY A 217 -10.98 -14.05 12.54
C GLY A 217 -10.29 -12.67 12.42
N ALA A 218 -9.88 -12.25 11.22
CA ALA A 218 -9.32 -10.92 11.00
C ALA A 218 -10.43 -9.86 10.85
N LYS A 219 -10.31 -8.76 11.60
CA LYS A 219 -11.19 -7.58 11.52
C LYS A 219 -10.69 -6.59 10.48
N HIS A 220 -11.42 -5.50 10.28
CA HIS A 220 -10.89 -4.33 9.57
C HIS A 220 -9.60 -3.82 10.25
N GLY A 221 -8.64 -3.33 9.48
CA GLY A 221 -7.37 -2.82 10.02
C GLY A 221 -6.41 -3.89 10.54
N PHE A 222 -6.63 -5.19 10.23
CA PHE A 222 -5.83 -6.30 10.76
C PHE A 222 -4.32 -6.21 10.54
N THR A 223 -3.88 -5.39 9.59
CA THR A 223 -2.45 -5.19 9.29
C THR A 223 -1.78 -4.12 10.15
N ASN A 224 -2.54 -3.31 10.89
CA ASN A 224 -2.02 -2.20 11.68
C ASN A 224 -1.86 -2.59 13.16
N PRO A 225 -0.62 -2.68 13.68
CA PRO A 225 -0.38 -3.00 15.10
C PRO A 225 -1.01 -2.04 16.10
N ASP A 226 -1.32 -0.81 15.68
CA ASP A 226 -2.00 0.20 16.50
C ASP A 226 -3.53 0.09 16.45
N ALA A 227 -4.11 -0.81 15.62
CA ALA A 227 -5.55 -0.88 15.43
C ALA A 227 -6.33 -1.08 16.74
N ASP A 228 -5.89 -1.97 17.62
CA ASP A 228 -6.58 -2.21 18.91
C ASP A 228 -6.58 -0.97 19.81
N ARG A 229 -5.46 -0.24 19.83
CA ARG A 229 -5.33 1.03 20.58
C ARG A 229 -6.26 2.09 20.00
N LEU A 230 -6.31 2.22 18.67
CA LEU A 230 -7.14 3.18 17.96
C LEU A 230 -8.64 2.84 18.03
N SER A 231 -8.99 1.56 18.17
CA SER A 231 -10.37 1.06 18.38
C SER A 231 -10.93 1.46 19.74
N HIS A 232 -10.09 1.47 20.78
CA HIS A 232 -10.46 1.81 22.16
C HIS A 232 -9.99 3.21 22.61
N GLY A 233 -9.75 4.11 21.66
CA GLY A 233 -9.31 5.48 21.96
C GLY A 233 -10.32 6.26 22.81
N GLU A 234 -9.86 7.35 23.45
CA GLU A 234 -10.63 8.18 24.40
C GLU A 234 -11.95 8.75 23.83
N HIS A 235 -12.11 8.73 22.50
CA HIS A 235 -13.26 9.31 21.80
C HIS A 235 -14.22 8.27 21.20
N GLY A 236 -14.01 6.98 21.47
CA GLY A 236 -14.70 5.88 20.80
C GLY A 236 -14.12 5.66 19.39
N GLY A 237 -13.50 4.51 19.16
CA GLY A 237 -12.86 4.17 17.89
C GLY A 237 -13.77 3.36 16.95
N PRO A 238 -13.38 3.22 15.67
CA PRO A 238 -14.04 2.30 14.75
C PRO A 238 -13.84 0.84 15.19
N ASP A 239 -14.69 -0.07 14.70
CA ASP A 239 -14.50 -1.52 14.91
C ASP A 239 -13.36 -2.06 14.02
N ILE A 240 -12.13 -1.78 14.45
CA ILE A 240 -10.88 -2.28 13.88
C ILE A 240 -10.15 -3.15 14.91
N GLY A 241 -9.21 -3.98 14.47
CA GLY A 241 -8.36 -4.72 15.40
C GLY A 241 -7.18 -5.40 14.72
N TYR A 242 -6.05 -5.48 15.41
CA TYR A 242 -4.83 -6.06 14.88
C TYR A 242 -4.90 -7.59 14.92
N ASN A 243 -4.45 -8.25 13.85
CA ASN A 243 -4.27 -9.69 13.83
C ASN A 243 -2.92 -10.00 13.21
N LYS A 244 -1.93 -10.32 14.05
CA LYS A 244 -0.55 -10.58 13.63
C LYS A 244 -0.45 -11.70 12.59
N ALA A 245 -1.19 -12.81 12.77
CA ALA A 245 -1.13 -13.93 11.84
C ALA A 245 -1.68 -13.53 10.45
N ALA A 246 -2.77 -12.76 10.42
CA ALA A 246 -3.35 -12.23 9.20
C ALA A 246 -2.44 -11.20 8.51
N ASP A 247 -1.80 -10.32 9.29
CA ASP A 247 -0.80 -9.36 8.79
C ASP A 247 0.37 -10.09 8.13
N GLU A 248 0.96 -11.08 8.81
CA GLU A 248 2.09 -11.85 8.29
C GLU A 248 1.71 -12.69 7.05
N SER A 249 0.55 -13.34 7.05
CA SER A 249 0.10 -14.17 5.93
C SER A 249 -0.22 -13.32 4.69
N SER A 250 -1.03 -12.27 4.86
CA SER A 250 -1.40 -11.38 3.75
C SER A 250 -0.19 -10.64 3.16
N TRP A 251 0.81 -10.32 4.00
CA TRP A 251 2.07 -9.76 3.51
C TRP A 251 2.89 -10.77 2.70
N ALA A 252 2.87 -12.05 3.08
CA ALA A 252 3.52 -13.12 2.32
C ALA A 252 2.81 -13.34 0.96
N ASP A 253 1.48 -13.31 0.95
CA ASP A 253 0.67 -13.41 -0.27
C ASP A 253 0.97 -12.25 -1.23
N MET A 254 1.05 -11.01 -0.72
CA MET A 254 1.47 -9.84 -1.50
C MET A 254 2.89 -10.00 -2.09
N GLN A 255 3.84 -10.55 -1.34
CA GLN A 255 5.19 -10.82 -1.85
C GLN A 255 5.18 -11.84 -3.00
N ALA A 256 4.42 -12.93 -2.85
CA ALA A 256 4.27 -13.94 -3.89
C ALA A 256 3.58 -13.37 -5.14
N PHE A 257 2.54 -12.58 -4.94
CA PHE A 257 1.79 -11.88 -5.98
C PHE A 257 2.69 -10.95 -6.79
N PHE A 258 3.44 -10.04 -6.16
CA PHE A 258 4.30 -9.13 -6.91
C PHE A 258 5.46 -9.83 -7.62
N LYS A 259 5.98 -10.94 -7.08
CA LYS A 259 6.97 -11.78 -7.81
C LYS A 259 6.37 -12.40 -9.09
N LYS A 260 5.08 -12.73 -9.09
CA LYS A 260 4.37 -13.25 -10.27
C LYS A 260 4.08 -12.14 -11.28
N VAL A 261 3.72 -10.94 -10.81
CA VAL A 261 3.33 -9.82 -11.65
C VAL A 261 4.53 -9.14 -12.32
N PHE A 262 5.59 -8.84 -11.56
CA PHE A 262 6.81 -8.21 -12.09
C PHE A 262 7.76 -9.27 -12.63
N LYS A 263 7.52 -9.69 -13.88
CA LYS A 263 8.43 -10.56 -14.65
C LYS A 263 9.38 -9.75 -15.52
#